data_AF-A0A950JF69-F1
#
_entry.id   AF-A0A950JF69-F1
#
_cell.length_a   1.000
_cell.length_b   1.000
_cell.length_c   1.000
_cell.angle_alpha   90.00
_cell.angle_beta   90.00
_cell.angle_gamma   90.00
#
_symmetry.space_group_name_H-M   'P 1'
#
loop_
_entity.id
_entity.type
_entity.pdbx_description
1 polymer ?
#
loop_
_entity_poly.entity_id
_entity_poly.type
_entity_poly.pdbx_seq_one_letter_code
_entity_poly.pdbx_strand_id
1 'polypeptide(L)'
;MNAPEAAHDKRPVFTHGSLMRHVAVMTGTGAIGLMAVFAVDLLSLFWVSKLGDQAFKAAVGYVGLVTFFIMSINIGLTIAASATVSRALGAGDRPRGRRLAASALTITAVLSAATALAAFLLRDWILTTVLHAQGESAAVASKFIAISIPANVPLAVGMTFSGVLRAVGDARRAMYVTL
;
A
#
# COMPACT_ATOMS: atom_id res chain seq x y z
N MET A 1 -42.49 -15.07 28.11
CA MET A 1 -42.54 -13.59 28.14
C MET A 1 -41.13 -13.11 27.89
N ASN A 2 -40.79 -12.87 26.63
CA ASN A 2 -39.42 -12.72 26.13
C ASN A 2 -39.00 -11.25 26.23
N ALA A 3 -37.90 -10.99 26.94
CA ALA A 3 -37.23 -9.70 26.93
C ALA A 3 -36.52 -9.50 25.57
N PRO A 4 -36.69 -8.35 24.88
CA PRO A 4 -35.93 -8.09 23.66
C PRO A 4 -34.50 -7.66 24.01
N GLU A 5 -33.56 -8.37 23.39
CA GLU A 5 -32.13 -8.09 23.28
C GLU A 5 -31.80 -6.60 23.12
N ALA A 6 -30.85 -6.13 23.92
CA ALA A 6 -30.20 -4.83 23.77
C ALA A 6 -29.47 -4.77 22.42
N ALA A 7 -30.14 -4.22 21.41
CA ALA A 7 -29.57 -3.92 20.11
C ALA A 7 -28.38 -2.95 20.28
N HIS A 8 -27.19 -3.47 19.99
CA HIS A 8 -25.92 -2.77 19.98
C HIS A 8 -26.01 -1.54 19.04
N ASP A 9 -26.19 -0.35 19.61
CA ASP A 9 -26.39 0.92 18.92
C ASP A 9 -25.09 1.36 18.19
N LYS A 10 -24.86 0.78 17.00
CA LYS A 10 -23.72 1.07 16.13
C LYS A 10 -24.05 2.27 15.23
N ARG A 11 -24.15 3.46 15.81
CA ARG A 11 -24.28 4.73 15.06
C ARG A 11 -22.91 5.20 14.52
N PRO A 12 -22.85 5.86 13.34
CA PRO A 12 -21.59 6.24 12.68
C PRO A 12 -20.85 7.38 13.39
N VAL A 13 -19.53 7.23 13.58
CA VAL A 13 -18.63 8.12 14.36
C VAL A 13 -18.51 9.55 13.79
N PHE A 14 -18.81 9.75 12.51
CA PHE A 14 -18.65 11.04 11.82
C PHE A 14 -19.80 12.04 12.02
N THR A 15 -20.83 11.69 12.78
CA THR A 15 -21.99 12.58 13.02
C THR A 15 -21.94 13.35 14.35
N HIS A 16 -20.87 13.21 15.14
CA HIS A 16 -20.68 13.96 16.38
C HIS A 16 -19.28 14.58 16.48
N GLY A 17 -19.20 15.82 16.97
CA GLY A 17 -17.95 16.54 17.27
C GLY A 17 -17.52 17.56 16.21
N SER A 18 -16.42 18.27 16.48
CA SER A 18 -15.84 19.25 15.55
C SER A 18 -15.31 18.55 14.30
N LEU A 19 -15.88 18.89 13.15
CA LEU A 19 -15.46 18.41 11.83
C LEU A 19 -13.96 18.66 11.59
N MET A 20 -13.46 19.81 12.05
CA MET A 20 -12.04 20.18 11.96
C MET A 20 -11.13 19.26 12.77
N ARG A 21 -11.59 18.77 13.93
CA ARG A 21 -10.81 17.80 14.73
C ARG A 21 -10.71 16.44 14.02
N HIS A 22 -11.80 15.96 13.43
CA HIS A 22 -11.77 14.72 12.66
C HIS A 22 -10.88 14.83 11.42
N VAL A 23 -10.99 15.92 10.66
CA VAL A 23 -10.11 16.17 9.51
C VAL A 23 -8.65 16.27 9.94
N ALA A 24 -8.34 17.05 10.98
CA ALA A 24 -6.97 17.21 11.46
C ALA A 24 -6.33 15.89 11.92
N VAL A 25 -7.07 15.03 12.64
CA VAL A 25 -6.55 13.72 13.09
C VAL A 25 -6.39 12.75 11.93
N MET A 26 -7.36 12.69 11.01
CA MET A 26 -7.29 11.80 9.84
C MET A 26 -6.17 12.20 8.88
N THR A 27 -6.04 13.50 8.59
CA THR A 27 -4.96 14.02 7.74
C THR A 27 -3.61 13.92 8.44
N GLY A 28 -3.53 14.22 9.74
CA GLY A 28 -2.30 14.15 10.52
C GLY A 28 -1.72 12.74 10.59
N THR A 29 -2.55 11.73 10.85
CA THR A 29 -2.12 10.32 10.84
C THR A 29 -1.70 9.85 9.45
N GLY A 30 -2.38 10.31 8.40
CA GLY A 30 -1.97 10.06 7.01
C GLY A 30 -0.60 10.68 6.66
N ALA A 31 -0.41 11.95 7.04
CA ALA A 31 0.84 12.69 6.78
C ALA A 31 2.04 12.06 7.49
N ILE A 32 1.89 11.66 8.76
CA ILE A 32 2.96 10.97 9.50
C ILE A 32 3.33 9.66 8.82
N GLY A 33 2.34 8.87 8.38
CA GLY A 33 2.60 7.62 7.64
C GLY A 33 3.35 7.86 6.34
N LEU A 34 2.98 8.90 5.57
CA LEU A 34 3.67 9.23 4.33
C LEU A 34 5.11 9.73 4.56
N MET A 35 5.32 10.54 5.60
CA MET A 35 6.68 10.97 5.99
C MET A 35 7.56 9.79 6.39
N ALA A 36 7.01 8.79 7.08
CA ALA A 36 7.76 7.58 7.44
C ALA A 36 8.22 6.80 6.20
N VAL A 37 7.36 6.68 5.17
CA VAL A 37 7.72 6.05 3.89
C VAL A 37 8.88 6.80 3.23
N PHE A 38 8.77 8.14 3.11
CA PHE A 38 9.85 8.94 2.54
C PHE A 38 11.16 8.86 3.33
N ALA A 39 11.09 8.75 4.66
CA ALA A 39 12.27 8.57 5.50
C ALA A 39 12.95 7.22 5.23
N VAL A 40 12.17 6.14 5.09
CA VAL A 40 12.69 4.82 4.72
C VAL A 40 13.33 4.84 3.34
N ASP A 41 12.71 5.52 2.37
CA ASP A 41 13.27 5.67 1.02
C ASP A 41 14.61 6.42 1.05
N LEU A 42 14.69 7.51 1.82
CA LEU A 42 15.91 8.28 1.99
C LEU A 42 17.02 7.47 2.67
N LEU A 43 16.70 6.74 3.74
CA LEU A 43 17.66 5.88 4.43
C LEU A 43 18.17 4.78 3.50
N SER A 44 17.27 4.15 2.75
CA SER A 44 17.62 3.10 1.80
C SER A 44 18.58 3.63 0.74
N LEU A 45 18.27 4.80 0.15
CA LEU A 45 19.13 5.44 -0.83
C LEU A 45 20.47 5.88 -0.23
N PHE A 46 20.49 6.37 1.01
CA PHE A 46 21.71 6.77 1.71
C PHE A 46 22.66 5.58 1.91
N TRP A 47 22.13 4.44 2.37
CA TRP A 47 22.91 3.21 2.52
C TRP A 47 23.41 2.68 1.18
N VAL A 48 22.56 2.71 0.15
CA VAL A 48 22.94 2.33 -1.21
C VAL A 48 24.05 3.23 -1.76
N SER A 49 23.94 4.55 -1.57
CA SER A 49 24.93 5.52 -2.04
C SER A 49 26.30 5.31 -1.39
N LYS A 50 26.37 4.64 -0.23
CA LYS A 50 27.61 4.27 0.46
C LYS A 50 28.26 2.99 -0.12
N LEU A 51 27.55 2.21 -0.94
CA LEU A 51 28.21 1.15 -1.73
C LEU A 51 29.08 1.83 -2.79
N GLY A 52 30.40 1.81 -2.59
CA GLY A 52 31.38 2.53 -3.41
C GLY A 52 31.44 2.09 -4.87
N ASP A 53 30.75 1.01 -5.24
CA ASP A 53 30.78 0.40 -6.56
C ASP A 53 29.78 1.07 -7.54
N GLN A 54 30.29 1.52 -8.69
CA GLN A 54 29.47 2.12 -9.75
C GLN A 54 28.39 1.17 -10.28
N ALA A 55 28.67 -0.14 -10.35
CA ALA A 55 27.72 -1.12 -10.86
C ALA A 55 26.49 -1.25 -9.94
N PHE A 56 26.69 -1.21 -8.63
CA PHE A 56 25.61 -1.24 -7.64
C PHE A 56 24.78 0.04 -7.63
N LYS A 57 25.42 1.21 -7.79
CA LYS A 57 24.71 2.49 -7.85
C LYS A 57 23.74 2.57 -9.04
N ALA A 58 24.17 2.11 -10.22
CA ALA A 58 23.30 2.03 -11.39
C ALA A 58 22.18 0.99 -11.20
N ALA A 59 22.50 -0.18 -10.64
CA ALA A 59 21.53 -1.23 -10.37
C ALA A 59 20.38 -0.77 -9.47
N VAL A 60 20.67 0.00 -8.40
CA VAL A 60 19.61 0.49 -7.51
C VAL A 60 18.73 1.53 -8.18
N GLY A 61 19.26 2.37 -9.08
CA GLY A 61 18.43 3.26 -9.89
C GLY A 61 17.39 2.47 -10.69
N TYR A 62 17.82 1.41 -11.39
CA TYR A 62 16.93 0.55 -12.18
C TYR A 62 15.87 -0.16 -11.33
N VAL A 63 16.29 -0.74 -10.20
CA VAL A 63 15.37 -1.36 -9.23
C VAL A 63 14.38 -0.34 -8.69
N GLY A 64 14.83 0.87 -8.38
CA GLY A 64 14.00 1.95 -7.86
C GLY A 64 12.89 2.34 -8.83
N LEU A 65 13.21 2.48 -10.12
CA LEU A 65 12.22 2.74 -11.18
C LEU A 65 11.15 1.66 -11.27
N VAL A 66 11.55 0.38 -11.29
CA VAL A 66 10.62 -0.76 -11.34
C VAL A 66 9.75 -0.82 -10.08
N THR A 67 10.35 -0.67 -8.91
CA THR A 67 9.65 -0.71 -7.62
C THR A 67 8.68 0.47 -7.48
N PHE A 68 9.08 1.67 -7.92
CA PHE A 68 8.22 2.85 -7.91
C PHE A 68 6.98 2.66 -8.78
N PHE A 69 7.15 2.07 -9.98
CA PHE A 69 6.03 1.76 -10.86
C PHE A 69 5.03 0.78 -10.20
N ILE A 70 5.54 -0.28 -9.57
CA ILE A 70 4.72 -1.24 -8.83
C ILE A 70 4.01 -0.55 -7.64
N MET A 71 4.71 0.29 -6.89
CA MET A 71 4.14 1.06 -5.79
C MET A 71 3.01 1.99 -6.23
N SER A 72 3.16 2.66 -7.38
CA SER A 72 2.12 3.51 -7.95
C SER A 72 0.80 2.76 -8.16
N ILE A 73 0.86 1.53 -8.70
CA ILE A 73 -0.31 0.66 -8.88
C ILE A 73 -0.93 0.31 -7.52
N ASN A 74 -0.12 -0.09 -6.53
CA ASN A 74 -0.58 -0.43 -5.19
C ASN A 74 -1.29 0.75 -4.50
N ILE A 75 -0.76 1.96 -4.66
CA ILE A 75 -1.35 3.20 -4.13
C ILE A 75 -2.71 3.46 -4.79
N GLY A 76 -2.78 3.38 -6.12
CA GLY A 76 -4.04 3.56 -6.86
C GLY A 76 -5.13 2.59 -6.41
N LEU A 77 -4.75 1.32 -6.18
CA LEU A 77 -5.66 0.29 -5.72
C LEU A 77 -6.14 0.52 -4.28
N THR A 78 -5.23 0.97 -3.41
CA THR A 78 -5.55 1.36 -2.03
C THR A 78 -6.55 2.52 -2.00
N ILE A 79 -6.38 3.53 -2.86
CA ILE A 79 -7.29 4.67 -2.98
C ILE A 79 -8.66 4.21 -3.49
N ALA A 80 -8.69 3.39 -4.55
CA ALA A 80 -9.93 2.86 -5.11
C ALA A 80 -10.74 2.02 -4.10
N ALA A 81 -10.05 1.17 -3.34
CA ALA A 81 -10.63 0.38 -2.25
C ALA A 81 -11.22 1.27 -1.16
N SER A 82 -10.43 2.24 -0.68
CA SER A 82 -10.84 3.16 0.38
C SER A 82 -12.06 3.99 -0.05
N ALA A 83 -12.05 4.56 -1.25
CA ALA A 83 -13.17 5.35 -1.77
C ALA A 83 -14.46 4.53 -1.91
N THR A 84 -14.36 3.29 -2.37
CA THR A 84 -15.53 2.41 -2.56
C THR A 84 -16.14 1.98 -1.23
N VAL A 85 -15.30 1.66 -0.24
CA VAL A 85 -15.75 1.34 1.13
C VAL A 85 -16.35 2.57 1.82
N SER A 86 -15.69 3.74 1.72
CA SER A 86 -16.18 4.99 2.30
C SER A 86 -17.58 5.36 1.79
N ARG A 87 -17.86 5.20 0.48
CA ARG A 87 -19.19 5.47 -0.08
C ARG A 87 -20.27 4.56 0.51
N ALA A 88 -20.00 3.26 0.64
CA ALA A 88 -20.97 2.31 1.20
C ALA A 88 -21.23 2.56 2.69
N LEU A 89 -20.18 2.92 3.44
CA LEU A 89 -20.32 3.29 4.85
C LEU A 89 -21.05 4.62 5.04
N GLY A 90 -20.80 5.60 4.17
CA GLY A 90 -21.50 6.88 4.15
C GLY A 90 -23.00 6.74 3.88
N ALA A 91 -23.40 5.70 3.14
CA ALA A 91 -24.81 5.35 2.91
C ALA A 91 -25.47 4.57 4.08
N GLY A 92 -24.74 4.31 5.17
CA GLY A 92 -25.24 3.55 6.33
C GLY A 92 -25.24 2.02 6.17
N ASP A 93 -24.88 1.50 5.00
CA ASP A 93 -24.90 0.07 4.68
C ASP A 93 -23.59 -0.62 5.08
N ARG A 94 -23.46 -0.90 6.39
CA ARG A 94 -22.30 -1.61 6.96
C ARG A 94 -22.10 -3.03 6.39
N PRO A 95 -23.14 -3.85 6.16
CA PRO A 95 -22.98 -5.15 5.53
C PRO A 95 -22.35 -5.06 4.13
N ARG A 96 -22.82 -4.13 3.30
CA ARG A 96 -22.24 -3.89 1.97
C ARG A 96 -20.82 -3.34 2.05
N GLY A 97 -20.53 -2.45 3.00
CA GLY A 97 -19.17 -1.97 3.27
C GLY A 97 -18.18 -3.10 3.59
N ARG A 98 -18.56 -4.08 4.42
CA ARG A 98 -17.74 -5.26 4.71
C ARG A 98 -17.50 -6.13 3.48
N ARG A 99 -18.54 -6.36 2.67
CA ARG A 99 -18.42 -7.15 1.43
C ARG A 99 -17.52 -6.47 0.41
N LEU A 100 -17.63 -5.15 0.27
CA LEU A 100 -16.76 -4.35 -0.59
C LEU A 100 -15.31 -4.33 -0.11
N ALA A 101 -15.08 -4.21 1.20
CA ALA A 101 -13.75 -4.30 1.80
C ALA A 101 -13.08 -5.66 1.52
N ALA A 102 -13.80 -6.76 1.75
CA ALA A 102 -13.29 -8.10 1.45
C ALA A 102 -12.99 -8.27 -0.04
N SER A 103 -13.91 -7.84 -0.92
CA SER A 103 -13.71 -7.91 -2.38
C SER A 103 -12.52 -7.06 -2.81
N ALA A 104 -12.37 -5.86 -2.27
CA ALA A 104 -11.25 -4.98 -2.57
C ALA A 104 -9.91 -5.60 -2.13
N LEU A 105 -9.84 -6.21 -0.94
CA LEU A 105 -8.64 -6.92 -0.48
C LEU A 105 -8.29 -8.11 -1.38
N THR A 106 -9.29 -8.88 -1.81
CA THR A 106 -9.08 -10.00 -2.76
C THR A 106 -8.59 -9.47 -4.11
N ILE A 107 -9.19 -8.41 -4.64
CA ILE A 107 -8.75 -7.77 -5.89
C ILE A 107 -7.32 -7.25 -5.74
N THR A 108 -6.98 -6.63 -4.60
CA THR A 108 -5.62 -6.22 -4.28
C THR A 108 -4.66 -7.38 -4.30
N ALA A 109 -4.96 -8.46 -3.61
CA ALA A 109 -4.08 -9.63 -3.56
C ALA A 109 -3.86 -10.24 -4.95
N VAL A 110 -4.92 -10.34 -5.76
CA VAL A 110 -4.83 -10.90 -7.12
C VAL A 110 -4.04 -9.98 -8.05
N LEU A 111 -4.34 -8.67 -8.06
CA LEU A 111 -3.65 -7.72 -8.92
C LEU A 111 -2.19 -7.52 -8.49
N SER A 112 -1.90 -7.47 -7.19
CA SER A 112 -0.53 -7.35 -6.70
C SER A 112 0.29 -8.61 -6.95
N ALA A 113 -0.33 -9.80 -6.86
CA ALA A 113 0.32 -11.05 -7.27
C ALA A 113 0.55 -11.09 -8.78
N ALA A 114 -0.41 -10.63 -9.59
CA ALA A 114 -0.26 -10.56 -11.03
C ALA A 114 0.85 -9.59 -11.46
N THR A 115 0.93 -8.40 -10.85
CA THR A 115 2.00 -7.43 -11.13
C THR A 115 3.35 -7.94 -10.64
N ALA A 116 3.41 -8.58 -9.47
CA ALA A 116 4.61 -9.24 -8.96
C ALA A 116 5.11 -10.33 -9.92
N LEU A 117 4.21 -11.21 -10.38
CA LEU A 117 4.55 -12.27 -11.32
C LEU A 117 5.00 -11.70 -12.67
N ALA A 118 4.28 -10.72 -13.21
CA ALA A 118 4.65 -10.05 -14.45
C ALA A 118 6.04 -9.43 -14.34
N ALA A 119 6.32 -8.70 -13.26
CA ALA A 119 7.63 -8.10 -13.03
C ALA A 119 8.72 -9.16 -12.78
N PHE A 120 8.43 -10.31 -12.17
CA PHE A 120 9.38 -11.42 -12.05
C PHE A 120 9.75 -12.05 -13.39
N LEU A 121 8.76 -12.26 -14.27
CA LEU A 121 8.95 -12.87 -15.59
C LEU A 121 9.58 -11.90 -16.59
N LEU A 122 9.21 -10.62 -16.52
CA LEU A 122 9.69 -9.57 -17.43
C LEU A 122 10.95 -8.87 -16.92
N ARG A 123 11.49 -9.22 -15.74
CA ARG A 123 12.62 -8.49 -15.12
C ARG A 123 13.80 -8.32 -16.07
N ASP A 124 14.22 -9.39 -16.74
CA ASP A 124 15.42 -9.37 -17.58
C ASP A 124 15.15 -8.57 -18.86
N TRP A 125 13.93 -8.64 -19.40
CA TRP A 125 13.50 -7.85 -20.55
C TRP A 125 13.38 -6.35 -20.22
N ILE A 126 12.78 -5.99 -19.08
CA ILE A 126 12.66 -4.60 -18.62
C ILE A 126 14.05 -4.00 -18.39
N LEU A 127 14.95 -4.74 -17.73
CA LEU A 127 16.30 -4.27 -17.45
C LEU A 127 17.12 -4.07 -18.72
N THR A 128 17.08 -5.02 -19.66
CA THR A 128 17.92 -4.99 -20.87
C THR A 128 17.35 -4.11 -21.98
N THR A 129 16.03 -4.12 -22.21
CA THR A 129 15.40 -3.49 -23.37
C THR A 129 14.84 -2.10 -23.05
N VAL A 130 14.23 -1.92 -21.87
CA VAL A 130 13.62 -0.63 -21.51
C VAL A 130 14.65 0.27 -20.83
N LEU A 131 15.38 -0.29 -19.87
CA LEU A 131 16.33 0.46 -19.05
C LEU A 131 17.76 0.45 -19.62
N HIS A 132 18.01 -0.30 -20.70
CA HIS A 132 19.33 -0.46 -21.34
C HIS A 132 20.45 -0.79 -20.33
N ALA A 133 20.12 -1.52 -19.26
CA ALA A 133 21.07 -1.93 -18.24
C ALA A 133 22.06 -2.93 -18.83
N GLN A 134 23.36 -2.64 -18.70
CA GLN A 134 24.44 -3.42 -19.29
C GLN A 134 25.31 -4.08 -18.21
N GLY A 135 25.84 -5.26 -18.55
CA GLY A 135 26.84 -5.97 -17.75
C GLY A 135 26.38 -6.37 -16.34
N GLU A 136 27.29 -6.23 -15.38
CA GLU A 136 27.11 -6.68 -13.99
C GLU A 136 25.96 -5.98 -13.26
N SER A 137 25.67 -4.72 -13.61
CA SER A 137 24.56 -3.94 -13.03
C SER A 137 23.18 -4.54 -13.29
N ALA A 138 22.97 -5.13 -14.49
CA ALA A 138 21.71 -5.80 -14.83
C ALA A 138 21.53 -7.10 -14.04
N ALA A 139 22.61 -7.85 -13.84
CA ALA A 139 22.58 -9.09 -13.07
C ALA A 139 22.28 -8.82 -11.58
N VAL A 140 22.89 -7.78 -11.01
CA VAL A 140 22.62 -7.33 -9.63
C VAL A 140 21.17 -6.86 -9.48
N ALA A 141 20.68 -6.03 -10.42
CA ALA A 141 19.29 -5.56 -10.39
C ALA A 141 18.28 -6.70 -10.53
N SER A 142 18.52 -7.67 -11.41
CA SER A 142 17.64 -8.84 -11.60
C SER A 142 17.54 -9.68 -10.33
N LYS A 143 18.67 -9.94 -9.65
CA LYS A 143 18.69 -10.63 -8.35
C LYS A 143 17.92 -9.86 -7.29
N PHE A 144 18.09 -8.54 -7.23
CA PHE A 144 17.39 -7.72 -6.25
C PHE A 144 15.87 -7.76 -6.48
N ILE A 145 15.43 -7.59 -7.73
CA ILE A 145 14.01 -7.72 -8.10
C ILE A 145 13.47 -9.10 -7.71
N ALA A 146 14.19 -10.18 -8.00
CA ALA A 146 13.77 -11.53 -7.65
C ALA A 146 13.56 -11.73 -6.13
N ILE A 147 14.36 -11.06 -5.29
CA ILE A 147 14.26 -11.13 -3.82
C ILE A 147 13.12 -10.22 -3.30
N SER A 148 12.96 -9.02 -3.85
CA SER A 148 12.00 -8.03 -3.35
C SER A 148 10.57 -8.23 -3.84
N ILE A 149 10.38 -8.78 -5.04
CA ILE A 149 9.05 -8.95 -5.68
C ILE A 149 8.08 -9.77 -4.81
N PRO A 150 8.46 -10.91 -4.20
CA PRO A 150 7.55 -11.69 -3.36
C PRO A 150 7.02 -10.89 -2.15
N ALA A 151 7.83 -9.98 -1.60
CA ALA A 151 7.45 -9.14 -0.46
C ALA A 151 6.43 -8.06 -0.84
N ASN A 152 6.27 -7.74 -2.13
CA ASN A 152 5.32 -6.72 -2.60
C ASN A 152 3.85 -7.12 -2.38
N VAL A 153 3.52 -8.41 -2.48
CA VAL A 153 2.14 -8.90 -2.33
C VAL A 153 1.59 -8.66 -0.92
N PRO A 154 2.25 -9.12 0.17
CA PRO A 154 1.78 -8.83 1.52
C PRO A 154 1.80 -7.33 1.84
N LEU A 155 2.77 -6.58 1.31
CA LEU A 155 2.83 -5.12 1.46
C LEU A 155 1.58 -4.44 0.88
N ALA A 156 1.22 -4.77 -0.37
CA ALA A 156 0.05 -4.19 -1.05
C ALA A 156 -1.26 -4.49 -0.31
N VAL A 157 -1.40 -5.71 0.20
CA VAL A 157 -2.56 -6.12 1.01
C VAL A 157 -2.60 -5.32 2.32
N GLY A 158 -1.47 -5.18 3.01
CA GLY A 158 -1.36 -4.38 4.23
C GLY A 158 -1.73 -2.91 4.00
N MET A 159 -1.21 -2.29 2.93
CA MET A 159 -1.55 -0.92 2.54
C MET A 159 -3.04 -0.74 2.27
N THR A 160 -3.65 -1.66 1.53
CA THR A 160 -5.09 -1.63 1.24
C THR A 160 -5.90 -1.79 2.52
N PHE A 161 -5.50 -2.71 3.40
CA PHE A 161 -6.17 -2.94 4.68
C PHE A 161 -6.11 -1.69 5.58
N SER A 162 -4.95 -1.04 5.69
CA SER A 162 -4.79 0.25 6.38
C SER A 162 -5.62 1.36 5.76
N GLY A 163 -5.78 1.39 4.42
CA GLY A 163 -6.67 2.33 3.73
C GLY A 163 -8.14 2.11 4.08
N VAL A 164 -8.59 0.85 4.04
CA VAL A 164 -9.96 0.45 4.38
C VAL A 164 -10.28 0.72 5.86
N LEU A 165 -9.36 0.45 6.79
CA LEU A 165 -9.56 0.76 8.21
C LEU A 165 -9.67 2.27 8.46
N ARG A 166 -8.87 3.08 7.75
CA ARG A 166 -9.02 4.54 7.77
C ARG A 166 -10.37 4.99 7.22
N ALA A 167 -10.86 4.37 6.14
CA ALA A 167 -12.19 4.64 5.58
C ALA A 167 -13.34 4.34 6.55
N VAL A 168 -13.16 3.38 7.46
CA VAL A 168 -14.14 3.03 8.52
C VAL A 168 -14.10 3.99 9.71
N GLY A 169 -13.06 4.82 9.82
CA GLY A 169 -12.81 5.69 10.98
C GLY A 169 -12.02 5.03 12.11
N ASP A 170 -11.49 3.82 11.90
CA ASP A 170 -10.62 3.13 12.86
C ASP A 170 -9.14 3.41 12.53
N ALA A 171 -8.77 4.69 12.61
CA ALA A 171 -7.43 5.16 12.31
C ALA A 171 -6.35 4.58 13.24
N ARG A 172 -6.71 4.23 14.49
CA ARG A 172 -5.78 3.60 15.44
C ARG A 172 -5.37 2.20 15.01
N ARG A 173 -6.31 1.36 14.55
CA ARG A 173 -5.96 0.02 14.06
C ARG A 173 -5.23 0.04 12.72
N ALA A 174 -5.50 1.04 11.87
CA ALA A 174 -4.74 1.24 10.63
C ALA A 174 -3.26 1.53 10.89
N MET A 175 -2.95 2.24 11.97
CA MET A 175 -1.58 2.51 12.37
C MET A 175 -0.84 1.23 12.81
N TYR A 176 -1.50 0.32 13.55
CA TYR A 176 -0.92 -0.96 13.96
C TYR A 176 -0.67 -1.96 12.82
N VAL A 177 -1.36 -1.83 11.69
CA VAL A 177 -1.12 -2.68 10.52
C VAL A 177 0.05 -2.16 9.68
N THR A 178 0.33 -0.85 9.79
CA THR A 178 1.39 -0.19 9.04
C THR A 178 2.74 -0.22 9.77
N LEU A 179 2.71 -0.36 11.11
CA LEU A 179 3.88 -0.45 11.99
C LEU A 179 4.27 -1.92 12.23
#